data_AF-W8CDG5-F1
#
_entry.id   AF-W8CDG5-F1
#
_cell.length_a   1.000
_cell.length_b   1.000
_cell.length_c   1.000
_cell.angle_alpha   90.00
_cell.angle_beta   90.00
_cell.angle_gamma   90.00
#
_symmetry.space_group_name_H-M   'P 1'
#
loop_
_entity.id
_entity.type
_entity.pdbx_description
1 polymer ?
#
loop_
_entity_poly.entity_id
_entity_poly.type
_entity_poly.pdbx_seq_one_letter_code
_entity_poly.pdbx_strand_id
1 'polypeptide(L)'
;MSWQDYVDNQLLASHCVTKACIAGHDGNIWAQSKGFEVTKEELAKLIAGFDQQDLLTSNGVTLAGQRYIYLSGTDRVVRAKLGRSGVHCMKTTQAVIVSIYEDPVQPQQAASVVEKLGDYLITCGY
;
A
#
# COMPACT_ATOMS: atom_id res chain seq x y z
N MET A 1 -1.56 -8.35 19.07
CA MET A 1 -1.15 -7.17 18.29
C MET A 1 -2.29 -6.80 17.38
N SER A 2 -2.70 -5.54 17.38
CA SER A 2 -3.79 -5.04 16.53
C SER A 2 -3.27 -4.67 15.14
N TRP A 3 -4.16 -4.57 14.16
CA TRP A 3 -3.81 -4.06 12.82
C TRP A 3 -3.26 -2.63 12.88
N GLN A 4 -3.75 -1.83 13.82
CA GLN A 4 -3.27 -0.47 14.04
C GLN A 4 -1.82 -0.45 14.53
N ASP A 5 -1.42 -1.40 15.38
CA ASP A 5 -0.01 -1.50 15.82
C ASP A 5 0.95 -1.77 14.66
N TYR A 6 0.54 -2.54 13.65
CA TYR A 6 1.37 -2.75 12.46
C TYR A 6 1.52 -1.46 11.64
N VAL A 7 0.43 -0.70 11.48
CA VAL A 7 0.48 0.59 10.78
C VAL A 7 1.37 1.58 11.53
N ASP A 8 1.15 1.75 12.83
CA ASP A 8 1.82 2.80 13.60
C ASP A 8 3.27 2.42 13.94
N ASN A 9 3.53 1.19 14.39
CA ASN A 9 4.84 0.79 14.91
C ASN A 9 5.75 0.08 13.89
N GLN A 10 5.21 -0.55 12.84
CA GLN A 10 6.04 -1.19 11.80
C GLN A 10 6.20 -0.30 10.57
N LEU A 11 5.13 0.37 10.13
CA LEU A 11 5.17 1.20 8.93
C LEU A 11 5.57 2.65 9.27
N LEU A 12 4.77 3.38 10.06
CA LEU A 12 5.02 4.80 10.31
C LEU A 12 6.28 5.05 11.16
N ALA A 13 6.51 4.25 12.20
CA ALA A 13 7.71 4.36 13.05
C ALA A 13 9.03 4.00 12.31
N SER A 14 8.95 3.45 11.09
CA SER A 14 10.15 3.23 10.26
C SER A 14 10.76 4.53 9.71
N HIS A 15 10.00 5.64 9.73
CA HIS A 15 10.32 6.91 9.07
C HIS A 15 10.53 6.81 7.55
N CYS A 16 10.26 5.65 6.96
CA CYS A 16 10.33 5.42 5.51
C CYS A 16 8.95 5.52 4.85
N VAL A 17 7.87 5.61 5.64
CA VAL A 17 6.50 5.66 5.16
C VAL A 17 5.80 6.83 5.87
N THR A 18 5.17 7.71 5.11
CA THR A 18 4.44 8.87 5.64
C THR A 18 2.98 8.55 5.91
N LYS A 19 2.36 7.71 5.07
CA LYS A 19 0.97 7.24 5.26
C LYS A 19 0.86 5.77 4.92
N ALA A 20 0.03 5.04 5.65
CA ALA A 20 -0.17 3.62 5.44
C ALA A 20 -1.58 3.16 5.76
N CYS A 21 -2.03 2.08 5.12
CA CYS A 21 -3.30 1.41 5.36
C CYS A 21 -3.14 -0.09 5.17
N ILE A 22 -3.84 -0.88 5.98
CA ILE A 22 -4.00 -2.32 5.82
C ILE A 22 -5.49 -2.58 5.59
N ALA A 23 -5.81 -3.27 4.50
CA ALA A 23 -7.17 -3.62 4.14
C ALA A 23 -7.26 -5.09 3.74
N GLY A 24 -8.44 -5.69 3.85
CA GLY A 24 -8.72 -7.01 3.30
C GLY A 24 -8.85 -6.99 1.77
N HIS A 25 -8.80 -8.16 1.13
CA HIS A 25 -9.06 -8.28 -0.32
C HIS A 25 -10.51 -7.92 -0.72
N ASP A 26 -11.41 -7.81 0.26
CA ASP A 26 -12.76 -7.28 0.09
C ASP A 26 -12.83 -5.74 0.08
N GLY A 27 -11.67 -5.07 0.22
CA GLY A 27 -11.53 -3.62 0.32
C GLY A 27 -11.90 -3.06 1.69
N ASN A 28 -12.21 -3.91 2.68
CA ASN A 28 -12.53 -3.45 4.02
C ASN A 28 -11.27 -3.01 4.75
N ILE A 29 -11.30 -1.81 5.34
CA ILE A 29 -10.13 -1.22 6.00
C ILE A 29 -10.00 -1.83 7.39
N TRP A 30 -8.85 -2.45 7.67
CA TRP A 30 -8.55 -3.03 8.98
C TRP A 30 -7.80 -2.05 9.88
N ALA A 31 -6.91 -1.24 9.29
CA ALA A 31 -6.21 -0.16 9.98
C ALA A 31 -5.72 0.89 8.98
N GLN A 32 -5.60 2.14 9.42
CA GLN A 32 -5.07 3.22 8.59
C GLN A 32 -4.34 4.28 9.44
N SER A 33 -3.38 4.95 8.83
CA SER A 33 -2.66 6.06 9.43
C SER A 33 -3.57 7.28 9.54
N LYS A 34 -3.34 8.11 10.57
CA LYS A 34 -4.08 9.37 10.75
C LYS A 34 -3.90 10.30 9.53
N GLY A 35 -5.00 10.82 8.98
CA GLY A 35 -4.97 11.69 7.81
C GLY A 35 -4.76 10.97 6.46
N PHE A 36 -4.97 9.65 6.43
CA PHE A 36 -5.05 8.87 5.20
C PHE A 36 -6.48 8.35 4.98
N GLU A 37 -7.28 9.14 4.29
CA GLU A 37 -8.71 8.88 4.05
C GLU A 37 -8.90 8.10 2.75
N VAL A 38 -8.43 6.86 2.71
CA VAL A 38 -8.70 5.94 1.60
C VAL A 38 -10.11 5.39 1.67
N THR A 39 -10.74 5.23 0.51
CA THR A 39 -12.09 4.65 0.43
C THR A 39 -12.03 3.18 0.05
N LYS A 40 -13.09 2.44 0.41
CA LYS A 40 -13.26 1.03 0.01
C LYS A 40 -13.22 0.85 -1.52
N GLU A 41 -13.77 1.81 -2.26
CA GLU A 41 -13.82 1.78 -3.73
C GLU A 41 -12.42 1.93 -4.35
N GLU A 42 -11.60 2.82 -3.80
CA GLU A 42 -10.19 2.98 -4.19
C GLU A 42 -9.39 1.70 -3.92
N LEU A 43 -9.58 1.11 -2.74
CA LEU A 43 -8.91 -0.14 -2.36
C LEU A 43 -9.36 -1.30 -3.25
N ALA A 44 -10.65 -1.43 -3.54
CA ALA A 44 -11.17 -2.46 -4.44
C ALA A 44 -10.57 -2.34 -5.85
N LYS A 45 -10.43 -1.11 -6.38
CA LYS A 45 -9.75 -0.86 -7.67
C LYS A 45 -8.27 -1.23 -7.61
N LEU A 46 -7.58 -0.89 -6.53
CA LEU A 46 -6.18 -1.28 -6.32
C LEU A 46 -6.05 -2.80 -6.29
N ILE A 47 -6.91 -3.50 -5.52
CA ILE A 47 -6.92 -4.96 -5.39
C ILE A 47 -7.15 -5.63 -6.74
N ALA A 48 -8.15 -5.19 -7.50
CA ALA A 48 -8.38 -5.65 -8.87
C ALA A 48 -7.17 -5.36 -9.79
N GLY A 49 -6.46 -4.27 -9.54
CA GLY A 49 -5.25 -3.90 -10.26
C GLY A 49 -4.05 -4.83 -10.03
N PHE A 50 -3.98 -5.55 -8.90
CA PHE A 50 -2.98 -6.59 -8.70
C PHE A 50 -3.21 -7.78 -9.65
N ASP A 51 -4.47 -8.10 -9.94
CA ASP A 51 -4.85 -9.18 -10.86
C ASP A 51 -4.86 -8.69 -12.33
N GLN A 52 -5.15 -7.40 -12.56
CA GLN A 52 -5.23 -6.77 -13.89
C GLN A 52 -4.42 -5.46 -13.96
N GLN A 53 -3.11 -5.59 -14.18
CA GLN A 53 -2.19 -4.45 -14.23
C GLN A 53 -2.45 -3.46 -15.38
N ASP A 54 -3.12 -3.90 -16.45
CA ASP A 54 -3.52 -3.03 -17.57
C ASP A 54 -4.48 -1.91 -17.10
N LEU A 55 -5.32 -2.20 -16.11
CA LEU A 55 -6.21 -1.22 -15.49
C LEU A 55 -5.41 -0.15 -14.75
N LEU A 56 -4.38 -0.55 -14.00
CA LEU A 56 -3.50 0.38 -13.28
C LEU A 56 -2.65 1.20 -14.25
N THR A 57 -2.22 0.62 -15.36
CA THR A 57 -1.45 1.33 -16.38
C THR A 57 -2.28 2.43 -17.05
N SER A 58 -3.56 2.16 -17.34
CA SER A 58 -4.46 3.10 -18.01
C SER A 58 -5.07 4.13 -17.04
N ASN A 59 -5.53 3.67 -15.88
CA ASN A 59 -6.26 4.50 -14.91
C ASN A 59 -5.36 5.07 -13.80
N GLY A 60 -4.15 4.54 -13.61
CA GLY A 60 -3.33 4.86 -12.45
C GLY A 60 -3.85 4.22 -11.17
N VAL A 61 -3.23 4.59 -10.05
CA VAL A 61 -3.61 4.18 -8.70
C VAL A 61 -4.21 5.39 -7.99
N THR A 62 -5.48 5.36 -7.60
CA THR A 62 -6.09 6.46 -6.83
C THR A 62 -6.18 6.08 -5.37
N LEU A 63 -5.61 6.89 -4.49
CA LEU A 63 -5.63 6.70 -3.03
C LEU A 63 -5.91 8.03 -2.34
N ALA A 64 -6.92 8.07 -1.47
CA ALA A 64 -7.33 9.26 -0.73
C ALA A 64 -7.59 10.47 -1.63
N GLY A 65 -8.32 10.25 -2.74
CA GLY A 65 -8.65 11.28 -3.73
C GLY A 65 -7.50 11.69 -4.66
N GLN A 66 -6.30 11.15 -4.45
CA GLN A 66 -5.11 11.51 -5.22
C GLN A 66 -4.75 10.41 -6.22
N ARG A 67 -4.61 10.78 -7.50
CA ARG A 67 -4.23 9.85 -8.58
C ARG A 67 -2.72 9.79 -8.74
N TYR A 68 -2.16 8.59 -8.60
CA TYR A 68 -0.76 8.24 -8.78
C TYR A 68 -0.57 7.52 -10.12
N ILE A 69 0.56 7.79 -10.77
CA ILE A 69 0.97 7.17 -12.02
C ILE A 69 1.58 5.81 -11.70
N TYR A 70 0.99 4.75 -12.22
CA TYR A 70 1.55 3.40 -12.13
C TYR A 70 2.94 3.35 -12.79
N LEU A 71 3.90 2.74 -12.11
CA LEU A 71 5.26 2.58 -12.59
C LEU A 71 5.55 1.14 -12.99
N SER A 72 5.26 0.23 -12.07
CA SER A 72 5.59 -1.19 -12.20
C SER A 72 4.81 -1.97 -11.15
N GLY A 73 4.56 -3.23 -11.43
CA GLY A 73 3.90 -4.13 -10.49
C GLY A 73 4.11 -5.58 -10.87
N THR A 74 3.91 -6.44 -9.89
CA THR A 74 3.85 -7.89 -9.98
C THR A 74 2.49 -8.36 -9.47
N ASP A 75 2.29 -9.67 -9.37
CA ASP A 75 1.13 -10.28 -8.70
C ASP A 75 1.01 -9.88 -7.23
N ARG A 76 2.14 -9.53 -6.59
CA ARG A 76 2.22 -9.21 -5.16
C ARG A 76 2.50 -7.77 -4.85
N VAL A 77 3.14 -7.01 -5.74
CA VAL A 77 3.61 -5.66 -5.43
C VAL A 77 3.12 -4.68 -6.50
N VAL A 78 2.65 -3.51 -6.10
CA VAL A 78 2.31 -2.41 -7.01
C VAL A 78 3.08 -1.17 -6.60
N ARG A 79 3.72 -0.53 -7.57
CA ARG A 79 4.49 0.70 -7.37
C ARG A 79 3.89 1.80 -8.25
N ALA A 80 3.63 2.95 -7.64
CA ALA A 80 3.14 4.12 -8.33
C ALA A 80 3.84 5.38 -7.79
N LYS A 81 3.74 6.50 -8.51
CA LYS A 81 4.29 7.78 -8.07
C LYS A 81 3.41 8.96 -8.44
N LEU A 82 3.56 10.05 -7.70
CA LEU A 82 3.00 11.34 -7.99
C LEU A 82 3.98 12.43 -7.57
N GLY A 83 4.65 13.05 -8.55
CA GLY A 83 5.64 14.08 -8.26
C GLY A 83 6.73 13.57 -7.33
N ARG A 84 6.76 14.11 -6.10
CA ARG A 84 7.71 13.76 -5.01
C ARG A 84 7.19 12.69 -4.04
N SER A 85 5.94 12.29 -4.17
CA SER A 85 5.33 11.23 -3.38
C SER A 85 5.32 9.93 -4.18
N GLY A 86 5.58 8.82 -3.53
CA GLY A 86 5.56 7.49 -4.10
C GLY A 86 4.64 6.57 -3.32
N VAL A 87 4.11 5.57 -4.00
CA VAL A 87 3.21 4.57 -3.44
C VAL A 87 3.84 3.21 -3.62
N HIS A 88 3.87 2.44 -2.54
CA HIS A 88 4.28 1.05 -2.56
C HIS A 88 3.22 0.21 -1.88
N CYS A 89 2.62 -0.71 -2.62
CA CYS A 89 1.59 -1.60 -2.10
C CYS A 89 2.04 -3.04 -2.22
N MET A 90 1.70 -3.87 -1.23
CA MET A 90 1.95 -5.30 -1.24
C MET A 90 0.67 -6.09 -0.89
N LYS A 91 0.32 -7.06 -1.72
CA LYS A 91 -0.75 -8.05 -1.50
C LYS A 91 -0.19 -9.24 -0.72
N THR A 92 -0.85 -9.59 0.37
CA THR A 92 -0.60 -10.78 1.20
C THR A 92 -1.68 -11.84 0.92
N THR A 93 -1.74 -12.92 1.72
CA THR A 93 -2.68 -14.03 1.50
C THR A 93 -4.15 -13.60 1.61
N GLN A 94 -4.45 -12.67 2.51
CA GLN A 94 -5.79 -12.20 2.86
C GLN A 94 -5.90 -10.67 2.93
N ALA A 95 -4.77 -9.96 3.01
CA ALA A 95 -4.73 -8.52 3.14
C ALA A 95 -3.95 -7.84 2.00
N VAL A 96 -4.05 -6.52 1.96
CA VAL A 96 -3.25 -5.62 1.14
C VAL A 96 -2.71 -4.52 2.05
N ILE A 97 -1.40 -4.33 1.98
CA ILE A 97 -0.70 -3.23 2.63
C ILE A 97 -0.54 -2.13 1.59
N VAL A 98 -1.02 -0.94 1.91
CA VAL A 98 -0.89 0.27 1.10
C VAL A 98 0.03 1.22 1.86
N SER A 99 1.04 1.74 1.20
CA SER A 99 1.94 2.72 1.78
C SER A 99 2.23 3.87 0.82
N ILE A 100 2.41 5.05 1.39
CA ILE A 100 2.84 6.26 0.72
C ILE A 100 4.11 6.72 1.41
N TYR A 101 5.12 7.05 0.61
CA TYR A 101 6.36 7.66 1.05
C TYR A 101 6.55 8.96 0.28
N GLU A 102 7.32 9.88 0.85
CA GLU A 102 7.60 11.18 0.23
C GLU A 102 9.09 11.50 0.35
N ASP A 103 9.60 12.36 -0.54
CA ASP A 103 10.96 12.91 -0.44
C ASP A 103 11.27 13.40 0.98
N PRO A 104 12.47 13.11 1.54
CA PRO A 104 13.65 12.55 0.88
C PRO A 104 13.74 11.01 0.92
N VAL A 105 12.67 10.29 1.28
CA VAL A 105 12.72 8.83 1.40
C VAL A 105 12.92 8.17 0.04
N GLN A 106 13.87 7.26 -0.04
CA GLN A 106 14.10 6.50 -1.27
C GLN A 106 13.03 5.41 -1.45
N PRO A 107 12.52 5.20 -2.68
CA PRO A 107 11.55 4.16 -2.99
C PRO A 107 11.93 2.76 -2.47
N GLN A 108 13.22 2.42 -2.53
CA GLN A 108 13.75 1.14 -2.08
C GLN A 108 13.66 0.96 -0.56
N GLN A 109 13.82 2.03 0.21
CA GLN A 109 13.71 1.99 1.68
C GLN A 109 12.24 1.74 2.08
N ALA A 110 11.31 2.49 1.48
CA ALA A 110 9.88 2.27 1.70
C ALA A 110 9.44 0.86 1.28
N ALA A 111 9.89 0.40 0.11
CA ALA A 111 9.63 -0.96 -0.38
C ALA A 111 10.11 -2.02 0.61
N SER A 112 11.34 -1.92 1.11
CA SER A 112 11.90 -2.91 2.02
C SER A 112 11.10 -3.04 3.32
N VAL A 113 10.58 -1.93 3.87
CA VAL A 113 9.76 -1.95 5.10
C VAL A 113 8.41 -2.62 4.85
N VAL A 114 7.75 -2.26 3.75
CA VAL A 114 6.42 -2.78 3.40
C VAL A 114 6.50 -4.24 3.01
N GLU A 115 7.47 -4.62 2.19
CA GLU A 115 7.69 -6.00 1.74
C GLU A 115 8.00 -6.91 2.94
N LYS A 116 8.84 -6.45 3.88
CA LYS A 116 9.16 -7.21 5.10
C LYS A 116 7.93 -7.45 5.98
N LEU A 117 7.05 -6.45 6.13
CA LEU A 117 5.80 -6.63 6.88
C LEU A 117 4.85 -7.58 6.15
N GLY A 118 4.72 -7.46 4.83
CA GLY A 118 3.84 -8.33 4.06
C GLY A 118 4.31 -9.79 4.04
N ASP A 119 5.61 -10.05 3.91
CA ASP A 119 6.18 -11.39 4.04
C ASP A 119 5.89 -11.99 5.42
N TYR A 120 6.02 -11.19 6.48
CA TYR A 120 5.66 -11.61 7.83
C TYR A 120 4.17 -11.98 7.94
N LEU A 121 3.27 -11.14 7.41
CA LEU A 121 1.83 -11.44 7.40
C LEU A 121 1.53 -12.73 6.63
N ILE A 122 2.16 -12.95 5.48
CA ILE A 122 2.04 -14.19 4.69
C ILE A 122 2.47 -15.40 5.52
N THR A 123 3.61 -15.32 6.23
CA THR A 123 4.05 -16.41 7.10
C THR A 123 3.10 -16.68 8.27
N CYS A 124 2.35 -15.66 8.72
CA CYS A 124 1.30 -15.80 9.70
C CYS A 124 -0.05 -16.30 9.12
N GLY A 125 -0.13 -16.52 7.80
CA GLY A 125 -1.34 -16.97 7.11
C GLY A 125 -2.32 -15.85 6.69
N TYR A 126 -1.88 -14.60 6.76
CA TYR A 126 -2.62 -13.40 6.38
C TYR A 126 -2.17 -12.83 5.03
#